data_AF-A0A163BXU5-F1
#
_entry.id   AF-A0A163BXU5-F1
#
_cell.length_a   1.000
_cell.length_b   1.000
_cell.length_c   1.000
_cell.angle_alpha   90.00
_cell.angle_beta   90.00
_cell.angle_gamma   90.00
#
_symmetry.space_group_name_H-M   'P 1'
#
loop_
_entity.id
_entity.type
_entity.pdbx_description
1 polymer ?
#
loop_
_entity_poly.entity_id
_entity_poly.type
_entity_poly.pdbx_seq_one_letter_code
_entity_poly.pdbx_strand_id
1 'polypeptide(L)'
;MIANIDKTNSLTKCIVYFNDGNVHTFYSLDKKHKNSKQDKALGMRRLDKMLTGTFKAKFETAIIYDNELNGAELAKYKRGVRVN
;
A
#
# COMPACT_ATOMS: atom_id res chain seq x y z
N MET A 1 17.93 1.72 -5.55
CA MET A 1 17.33 0.48 -6.08
C MET A 1 15.87 0.43 -5.67
N ILE A 2 14.96 0.70 -6.61
CA ILE A 2 13.55 0.37 -6.43
C ILE A 2 13.47 -1.08 -6.91
N ALA A 3 13.45 -2.04 -5.98
CA ALA A 3 13.23 -3.43 -6.34
C ALA A 3 11.88 -3.52 -7.06
N ASN A 4 11.83 -4.20 -8.21
CA ASN A 4 10.59 -4.61 -8.85
C ASN A 4 9.82 -5.47 -7.84
N ILE A 5 8.92 -4.85 -7.06
CA ILE A 5 7.99 -5.56 -6.22
C ILE A 5 6.92 -6.09 -7.17
N ASP A 6 7.05 -7.35 -7.55
CA ASP A 6 6.10 -8.02 -8.44
C ASP A 6 4.73 -8.08 -7.78
N LYS A 7 3.71 -7.63 -8.51
CA LYS A 7 2.28 -7.78 -8.19
C LYS A 7 1.91 -9.18 -7.67
N THR A 8 2.63 -10.21 -8.08
CA THR A 8 2.37 -11.62 -7.70
C THR A 8 2.92 -12.02 -6.34
N ASN A 9 3.87 -11.25 -5.78
CA ASN A 9 4.55 -11.57 -4.52
C ASN A 9 4.08 -10.72 -3.33
N SER A 10 3.04 -9.92 -3.53
CA SER A 10 2.45 -9.06 -2.51
C SER A 10 1.08 -9.58 -2.11
N LEU A 11 0.79 -9.55 -0.81
CA LEU A 11 -0.49 -9.89 -0.20
C LEU A 11 -1.42 -8.70 -0.14
N THR A 12 -0.91 -7.46 -0.24
CA THR A 12 -1.72 -6.25 -0.24
C THR A 12 -1.24 -5.26 -1.30
N LYS A 13 -2.18 -4.43 -1.76
CA LYS A 13 -1.91 -3.33 -2.70
C LYS A 13 -2.56 -2.06 -2.19
N CYS A 14 -1.95 -0.92 -2.50
CA CYS A 14 -2.45 0.40 -2.16
C CYS A 14 -2.64 1.21 -3.45
N ILE A 15 -3.85 1.73 -3.65
CA ILE A 15 -4.17 2.65 -4.75
C ILE A 15 -4.19 4.05 -4.17
N VAL A 16 -3.38 4.95 -4.72
CA VAL A 16 -3.22 6.33 -4.24
C VAL A 16 -3.66 7.30 -5.32
N TYR A 17 -4.60 8.16 -4.95
CA TYR A 17 -5.12 9.28 -5.75
C TYR A 17 -4.42 10.55 -5.29
N PHE A 18 -3.43 11.00 -6.06
CA PHE A 18 -2.61 12.16 -5.75
C PHE A 18 -3.34 13.48 -6.03
N ASN A 19 -2.91 14.55 -5.38
CA ASN A 19 -3.53 15.87 -5.51
C ASN A 19 -3.37 16.47 -6.92
N ASP A 20 -2.42 15.97 -7.70
CA ASP A 20 -2.16 16.37 -9.09
C ASP A 20 -3.08 15.64 -10.10
N GLY A 21 -3.99 14.78 -9.61
CA GLY A 21 -4.89 13.97 -10.43
C GLY A 21 -4.29 12.64 -10.88
N ASN A 22 -3.03 12.34 -10.55
CA ASN A 22 -2.41 11.06 -10.89
C ASN A 22 -2.89 9.94 -9.96
N VAL A 23 -2.96 8.73 -10.51
CA VAL A 23 -3.30 7.51 -9.78
C VAL A 23 -2.17 6.52 -9.90
N HIS A 24 -1.65 6.06 -8.75
CA HIS A 24 -0.63 5.00 -8.73
C HIS A 24 -1.05 3.83 -7.84
N THR A 25 -0.66 2.63 -8.25
CA THR A 25 -0.79 1.43 -7.43
C THR A 25 0.58 1.02 -6.90
N PHE A 26 0.67 0.83 -5.59
CA PHE A 26 1.84 0.34 -4.88
C PHE A 26 1.53 -1.03 -4.30
N TYR A 27 2.51 -1.92 -4.30
CA TYR A 27 2.37 -3.27 -3.76
C TYR A 27 3.19 -3.40 -2.48
N SER A 28 2.67 -4.15 -1.51
CA SER A 28 3.34 -4.32 -0.22
C SER A 28 4.59 -5.18 -0.32
N LEU A 29 5.57 -4.87 0.53
CA LEU A 29 6.70 -5.75 0.78
C LEU A 29 6.39 -6.58 2.03
N ASP A 30 5.96 -7.83 1.84
CA ASP A 30 5.49 -8.66 2.97
C ASP A 30 6.57 -9.53 3.60
N LYS A 31 7.75 -9.60 2.97
CA LYS A 31 8.89 -10.38 3.48
C LYS A 31 9.91 -9.48 4.18
N LYS A 32 10.51 -9.98 5.25
CA LYS A 32 11.65 -9.32 5.93
C LYS A 32 12.94 -9.54 5.15
N HIS A 33 13.16 -10.76 4.68
CA HIS A 33 14.27 -11.18 3.81
C HIS A 33 13.76 -12.18 2.77
N LYS A 34 14.57 -12.50 1.75
CA LYS A 34 14.17 -13.33 0.59
C LYS A 34 13.46 -14.66 0.94
N ASN A 35 13.91 -15.32 2.00
CA ASN A 35 13.44 -16.64 2.44
C ASN A 35 12.37 -16.58 3.55
N SER A 36 11.98 -15.39 4.01
CA SER A 36 10.92 -15.28 5.03
C SER A 36 9.57 -15.71 4.48
N LYS A 37 8.71 -16.25 5.34
CA LYS A 37 7.27 -16.31 5.09
C LYS A 37 6.73 -14.88 4.91
N GLN A 38 5.76 -14.72 4.01
CA GLN A 38 5.06 -13.45 3.83
C GLN A 38 4.25 -13.12 5.08
N ASP A 39 4.22 -11.84 5.44
CA ASP A 39 3.50 -11.29 6.57
C ASP A 39 2.66 -10.09 6.11
N LYS A 40 1.33 -10.29 6.08
CA LYS A 40 0.36 -9.28 5.67
C LYS A 40 0.40 -8.05 6.58
N ALA A 41 0.61 -8.23 7.88
CA ALA A 41 0.67 -7.12 8.84
C ALA A 41 1.92 -6.26 8.61
N LEU A 42 3.04 -6.88 8.26
CA LEU A 42 4.25 -6.17 7.84
C LEU A 42 4.02 -5.34 6.57
N GLY A 43 3.35 -5.94 5.58
CA GLY A 43 2.96 -5.27 4.34
C GLY A 43 2.12 -4.02 4.58
N MET A 44 1.04 -4.19 5.35
CA MET A 44 0.15 -3.10 5.76
C MET A 44 0.91 -1.98 6.47
N ARG A 45 1.76 -2.31 7.44
CA ARG A 45 2.56 -1.32 8.19
C ARG A 45 3.51 -0.53 7.29
N ARG A 46 4.07 -1.16 6.26
CA ARG A 46 4.98 -0.50 5.31
C ARG A 46 4.21 0.42 4.37
N LEU A 47 3.05 0.00 3.88
CA LEU A 47 2.16 0.85 3.10
C LEU A 47 1.67 2.05 3.92
N ASP A 48 1.25 1.83 5.16
CA ASP A 48 0.85 2.90 6.08
C ASP A 48 1.98 3.90 6.32
N LYS A 49 3.21 3.43 6.58
CA LYS A 49 4.39 4.28 6.71
C LYS A 49 4.69 5.07 5.43
N MET A 50 4.50 4.48 4.26
CA MET A 50 4.68 5.15 2.97
C MET A 50 3.67 6.30 2.80
N LEU A 51 2.40 6.06 3.12
CA LEU A 51 1.34 7.07 3.05
C LEU A 51 1.57 8.20 4.07
N THR A 52 1.82 7.86 5.33
CA THR A 52 1.96 8.84 6.43
C THR A 52 3.32 9.52 6.48
N GLY A 53 4.35 8.94 5.85
CA GLY A 53 5.70 9.48 5.75
C GLY A 53 5.97 10.14 4.40
N THR A 54 6.19 9.33 3.36
CA THR A 54 6.66 9.77 2.03
C THR A 54 5.64 10.64 1.30
N PHE A 55 4.37 10.24 1.39
CA PHE A 55 3.26 10.88 0.66
C PHE A 55 2.36 11.74 1.56
N LYS A 56 2.78 12.04 2.78
CA LYS A 56 2.03 12.91 3.68
C LYS A 56 1.66 14.20 2.97
N ALA A 57 0.36 14.54 2.97
CA ALA A 57 -0.22 15.72 2.30
C ALA A 57 -0.06 15.78 0.76
N LYS A 58 0.45 14.74 0.09
CA LYS A 58 0.59 14.70 -1.38
C LYS A 58 -0.58 14.00 -2.07
N PHE A 59 -1.43 13.31 -1.32
CA PHE A 59 -2.58 12.58 -1.85
C PHE A 59 -3.88 13.00 -1.19
N GLU A 60 -4.96 12.91 -1.95
CA GLU A 60 -6.30 13.18 -1.46
C GLU A 60 -6.91 11.92 -0.86
N THR A 61 -6.82 10.80 -1.58
CA THR A 61 -7.37 9.51 -1.14
C THR A 61 -6.35 8.41 -1.36
N ALA A 62 -6.25 7.48 -0.41
CA ALA A 62 -5.52 6.23 -0.60
C ALA A 62 -6.35 5.07 -0.04
N ILE A 63 -6.36 3.94 -0.75
CA ILE A 63 -7.13 2.77 -0.35
C ILE A 63 -6.23 1.54 -0.43
N ILE A 64 -6.17 0.78 0.65
CA ILE A 64 -5.42 -0.46 0.75
C ILE A 64 -6.40 -1.62 0.62
N TYR A 65 -6.08 -2.54 -0.28
CA TYR A 65 -6.85 -3.75 -0.56
C TYR A 65 -6.03 -5.00 -0.30
N ASP A 66 -6.74 -6.11 -0.08
CA ASP A 66 -6.17 -7.43 -0.31
C ASP A 66 -5.74 -7.58 -1.77
N ASN A 67 -4.60 -8.19 -2.02
CA ASN A 67 -4.07 -8.36 -3.38
C ASN A 67 -4.52 -9.69 -4.00
N GLU A 68 -5.81 -9.97 -3.88
CA GLU A 68 -6.50 -11.12 -4.45
C GLU A 68 -7.52 -10.65 -5.49
N LEU A 69 -8.02 -11.57 -6.31
CA LEU A 69 -9.14 -11.27 -7.22
C LEU A 69 -10.37 -10.94 -6.37
N ASN A 70 -10.91 -9.72 -6.51
CA ASN A 70 -11.95 -9.15 -5.65
C ASN A 70 -11.54 -8.97 -4.17
N GLY A 71 -10.25 -8.71 -3.93
CA GLY A 71 -9.73 -8.46 -2.59
C GLY A 71 -10.47 -7.34 -1.84
N ALA A 72 -10.74 -7.59 -0.56
CA ALA A 72 -11.48 -6.67 0.31
C ALA A 72 -10.71 -5.37 0.56
N GLU A 73 -11.45 -4.29 0.80
CA GLU A 73 -10.87 -3.04 1.33
C GLU A 73 -10.43 -3.26 2.78
N LEU A 74 -9.15 -3.02 3.05
CA LEU A 74 -8.54 -3.22 4.37
C LEU A 74 -8.37 -1.90 5.13
N ALA A 75 -8.17 -0.80 4.40
CA ALA A 75 -8.03 0.53 4.97
C ALA A 75 -8.27 1.61 3.91
N LYS A 76 -8.79 2.74 4.35
CA LYS A 76 -8.92 3.95 3.54
C LYS A 76 -8.34 5.15 4.27
N TYR A 77 -7.77 6.06 3.50
CA TYR A 77 -7.17 7.29 3.98
C TYR A 77 -7.70 8.45 3.16
N LYS A 78 -8.04 9.54 3.83
CA LYS A 78 -8.42 10.80 3.21
C LYS A 78 -7.55 11.92 3.77
N ARG A 79 -6.85 12.65 2.90
CA ARG A 79 -5.91 13.73 3.24
C ARG A 79 -4.91 13.33 4.34
N GLY A 80 -4.42 12.10 4.30
CA GLY A 80 -3.47 11.56 5.27
C GLY A 80 -4.05 11.03 6.59
N VAL A 81 -5.37 11.09 6.78
CA VAL A 81 -6.05 10.54 7.97
C VAL A 81 -6.75 9.23 7.59
N ARG A 82 -6.58 8.19 8.39
CA ARG A 82 -7.30 6.92 8.19
C ARG A 82 -8.78 7.14 8.49
N VAL A 83 -9.63 6.73 7.55
CA VAL A 83 -11.08 6.80 7.67
C VAL A 83 -11.63 5.36 7.68
N ASN A 84 -12.60 5.12 8.55
CA ASN A 84 -13.31 3.85 8.68
C ASN A 84 -14.51 3.82 7.74
#